data_AF-A0AAE1FNL9-F1
#
_entry.id   AF-A0AAE1FNL9-F1
#
_cell.length_a   1.000
_cell.length_b   1.000
_cell.length_c   1.000
_cell.angle_alpha   90.00
_cell.angle_beta   90.00
_cell.angle_gamma   90.00
#
_symmetry.space_group_name_H-M   'P 1'
#
loop_
_entity.id
_entity.type
_entity.pdbx_description
1 polymer ?
#
loop_
_entity_poly.entity_id
_entity_poly.type
_entity_poly.pdbx_seq_one_letter_code
_entity_poly.pdbx_strand_id
1 'polypeptide(L)'
;MVESQFKSGEFVMAKRDMEMMEHPPIWRIDGKSLLQKFQAFEKDGKTLYRNISTYSGWTSTAKALYVGVRVTFVFQSRYDTVVELIGIKNGDEEDDDKEKPKDTKETTWKPVLKQDDIEISEDLRSHMPSFEIYLQTLISQALDNNFLMEIYAENDDYFVEKVKVIDELAEQRKKKVIEIVKWNEKFKKSLDTWPCINVMVSSNSNKCQACGEEEVNKLSQLYGQPYNQQTLRSWETVPSELEAKNFEVCDRCSNLSQMYNKVTHQKYDFYSQCKSTVTNVRVTSPSKHTTTILRDLLANDHWIMGLFRSMCTTWIKVDRLHQEHTTTNTNTNTNTNTQTNDKGHT
;
A
#
# COMPACT_ATOMS: atom_id res chain seq x y z
N MET A 1 -17.86 42.31 5.93
CA MET A 1 -17.45 41.03 5.31
C MET A 1 -16.82 40.21 6.42
N VAL A 2 -17.44 39.09 6.80
CA VAL A 2 -16.90 38.24 7.88
C VAL A 2 -15.73 37.45 7.29
N GLU A 3 -14.53 37.70 7.82
CA GLU A 3 -13.30 37.00 7.41
C GLU A 3 -13.41 35.48 7.64
N SER A 4 -12.79 34.71 6.75
CA SER A 4 -12.82 33.26 6.77
C SER A 4 -12.09 32.70 7.99
N GLN A 5 -12.84 32.06 8.90
CA GLN A 5 -12.34 31.35 10.10
C GLN A 5 -11.26 30.28 9.82
N PHE A 6 -11.13 29.83 8.56
CA PHE A 6 -10.17 28.80 8.15
C PHE A 6 -9.31 29.26 6.96
N LYS A 7 -8.04 28.85 6.96
CA LYS A 7 -7.02 29.17 5.94
C LYS A 7 -6.54 27.90 5.20
N SER A 8 -6.07 28.08 3.96
CA SER A 8 -5.44 27.00 3.18
C SER A 8 -4.22 26.45 3.94
N GLY A 9 -4.09 25.13 3.96
CA GLY A 9 -3.04 24.41 4.70
C GLY A 9 -3.43 24.01 6.13
N GLU A 10 -4.53 24.54 6.69
CA GLU A 10 -5.03 24.13 8.00
C GLU A 10 -5.75 22.78 7.95
N PHE A 11 -5.88 22.15 9.12
CA PHE A 11 -6.55 20.87 9.28
C PHE A 11 -7.91 21.04 9.97
N VAL A 12 -8.88 20.25 9.53
CA VAL A 12 -10.24 20.22 10.05
C VAL A 12 -10.74 18.79 10.22
N MET A 13 -11.72 18.59 11.08
CA MET A 13 -12.38 17.31 11.34
C MET A 13 -13.90 17.50 11.23
N ALA A 14 -14.61 16.52 10.68
CA ALA A 14 -16.06 16.59 10.56
C ALA A 14 -16.71 16.33 11.94
N LYS A 15 -17.61 17.22 12.37
CA LYS A 15 -18.28 17.13 13.68
C LYS A 15 -19.03 15.80 13.85
N ARG A 16 -19.68 15.30 12.78
CA ARG A 16 -20.38 14.01 12.77
C ARG A 16 -19.47 12.81 13.04
N ASP A 17 -18.22 12.87 12.59
CA ASP A 17 -17.31 11.73 12.69
C ASP A 17 -16.65 11.69 14.08
N MET A 18 -16.54 12.85 14.75
CA MET A 18 -16.03 12.95 16.12
C MET A 18 -16.87 12.18 17.14
N GLU A 19 -18.18 12.15 16.97
CA GLU A 19 -19.09 11.47 17.91
C GLU A 19 -19.22 9.97 17.60
N MET A 20 -18.94 9.56 16.35
CA MET A 20 -19.22 8.21 15.85
C MET A 20 -17.96 7.34 15.67
N MET A 21 -16.76 7.93 15.66
CA MET A 21 -15.51 7.23 15.38
C MET A 21 -14.47 7.50 16.46
N GLU A 22 -13.75 6.46 16.88
CA GLU A 22 -12.65 6.57 17.86
C GLU A 22 -11.44 7.35 17.29
N HIS A 23 -11.15 7.17 16.00
CA HIS A 23 -10.13 7.91 15.27
C HIS A 23 -10.69 8.52 13.99
N PRO A 24 -11.45 9.64 14.10
CA PRO A 24 -12.08 10.28 12.95
C PRO A 24 -11.02 10.74 11.94
N PRO A 25 -11.27 10.63 10.64
CA PRO A 25 -10.36 11.17 9.64
C PRO A 25 -10.25 12.69 9.77
N ILE A 26 -9.04 13.20 9.60
CA ILE A 26 -8.80 14.64 9.52
C ILE A 26 -8.61 15.04 8.06
N TRP A 27 -8.82 16.32 7.77
CA TRP A 27 -8.82 16.84 6.42
C TRP A 27 -7.97 18.08 6.34
N ARG A 28 -7.03 18.13 5.40
CA ARG A 28 -6.25 19.34 5.12
C ARG A 28 -6.97 20.19 4.08
N ILE A 29 -7.13 21.48 4.34
CA ILE A 29 -7.66 22.43 3.37
C ILE A 29 -6.62 22.63 2.28
N ASP A 30 -6.91 22.13 1.08
CA ASP A 30 -6.03 22.18 -0.09
C ASP A 30 -6.55 23.26 -1.06
N GLY A 31 -5.90 24.42 -1.02
CA GLY A 31 -6.30 25.58 -1.80
C GLY A 31 -7.63 26.18 -1.32
N LYS A 32 -8.51 26.52 -2.27
CA LYS A 32 -9.77 27.23 -1.98
C LYS A 32 -11.01 26.35 -1.98
N SER A 33 -10.95 25.16 -2.58
CA SER A 33 -12.13 24.37 -2.93
C SER A 33 -12.01 22.88 -2.61
N LEU A 34 -10.91 22.41 -2.02
CA LEU A 34 -10.70 21.00 -1.73
C LEU A 34 -10.28 20.76 -0.28
N LEU A 35 -10.69 19.60 0.20
CA LEU A 35 -10.21 18.96 1.41
C LEU A 35 -9.47 17.68 1.01
N GLN A 36 -8.23 17.50 1.44
CA GLN A 36 -7.48 16.25 1.30
C GLN A 36 -7.61 15.42 2.58
N LYS A 37 -8.04 14.17 2.46
CA LYS A 37 -8.24 13.29 3.62
C LYS A 37 -6.91 12.77 4.16
N PHE A 38 -6.85 12.67 5.46
CA PHE A 38 -5.80 11.99 6.20
C PHE A 38 -6.44 10.91 7.07
N GLN A 39 -5.91 9.69 6.97
CA GLN A 39 -6.43 8.52 7.68
C GLN A 39 -5.51 8.12 8.82
N ALA A 40 -6.12 7.83 9.97
CA ALA A 40 -5.43 7.36 11.15
C ALA A 40 -4.72 6.02 10.89
N PHE A 41 -3.52 5.88 11.44
CA PHE A 41 -2.78 4.63 11.54
C PHE A 41 -1.97 4.66 12.84
N GLU A 42 -1.75 3.49 13.42
CA GLU A 42 -0.96 3.36 14.64
C GLU A 42 0.52 3.12 14.29
N LYS A 43 1.41 3.84 14.97
CA LYS A 43 2.86 3.65 14.88
C LYS A 43 3.49 3.99 16.22
N ASP A 44 4.30 3.07 16.76
CA ASP A 44 5.01 3.24 18.04
C ASP A 44 4.07 3.60 19.22
N GLY A 45 2.87 3.03 19.24
CA GLY A 45 1.84 3.30 20.27
C GLY A 45 1.21 4.70 20.19
N LYS A 46 1.40 5.40 19.06
CA LYS A 46 0.78 6.70 18.78
C LYS A 46 -0.14 6.62 17.57
N THR A 47 -1.27 7.33 17.63
CA THR A 47 -2.15 7.53 16.48
C THR A 47 -1.63 8.67 15.61
N LEU A 48 -1.13 8.32 14.42
CA LEU A 48 -0.69 9.25 13.40
C LEU A 48 -1.68 9.28 12.24
N TYR A 49 -1.59 10.30 11.41
CA TYR A 49 -2.50 10.53 10.30
C TYR A 49 -1.70 10.72 9.03
N ARG A 50 -1.93 9.87 8.02
CA ARG A 50 -1.27 10.01 6.71
C ARG A 50 -2.24 10.51 5.66
N ASN A 51 -1.78 11.37 4.76
CA ASN A 51 -2.58 11.77 3.60
C ASN A 51 -2.91 10.55 2.73
N ILE A 52 -4.11 10.56 2.18
CA ILE A 52 -4.56 9.59 1.18
C ILE A 52 -5.21 10.33 0.03
N SER A 53 -5.33 9.67 -1.13
CA SER A 53 -5.91 10.22 -2.36
C SER A 53 -7.44 10.36 -2.32
N THR A 54 -8.02 10.60 -1.15
CA THR A 54 -9.44 10.91 -0.99
C THR A 54 -9.61 12.41 -0.83
N TYR A 55 -10.44 13.02 -1.67
CA TYR A 55 -10.72 14.44 -1.62
C TYR A 55 -12.21 14.70 -1.42
N SER A 56 -12.54 15.83 -0.82
CA SER A 56 -13.91 16.32 -0.66
C SER A 56 -13.98 17.80 -1.06
N GLY A 57 -15.17 18.25 -1.46
CA GLY A 57 -15.40 19.65 -1.81
C GLY A 57 -15.35 20.56 -0.58
N TRP A 58 -14.53 21.60 -0.63
CA TRP A 58 -14.50 22.67 0.36
C TRP A 58 -15.37 23.83 -0.11
N THR A 59 -16.61 23.89 0.38
CA THR A 59 -17.56 24.95 0.05
C THR A 59 -17.92 25.77 1.28
N SER A 60 -18.38 27.01 1.07
CA SER A 60 -18.82 27.91 2.14
C SER A 60 -19.87 27.26 3.05
N THR A 61 -20.79 26.49 2.46
CA THR A 61 -21.86 25.78 3.18
C THR A 61 -21.33 24.60 4.00
N ALA A 62 -20.30 23.90 3.50
CA ALA A 62 -19.70 22.77 4.21
C ALA A 62 -18.95 23.20 5.48
N LYS A 63 -18.43 24.44 5.55
CA LYS A 63 -17.59 24.93 6.67
C LYS A 63 -18.21 24.71 8.06
N ALA A 64 -19.53 24.90 8.20
CA ALA A 64 -20.22 24.77 9.48
C ALA A 64 -20.22 23.33 10.05
N LEU A 65 -20.01 22.33 9.20
CA LEU A 65 -19.98 20.91 9.55
C LEU A 65 -18.61 20.45 10.07
N TYR A 66 -17.60 21.32 10.00
CA TYR A 66 -16.23 21.01 10.40
C TYR A 66 -15.80 21.85 11.59
N VAL A 67 -14.76 21.38 12.25
CA VAL A 67 -14.08 22.03 13.37
C VAL A 67 -12.57 21.97 13.11
N GLY A 68 -11.86 23.05 13.44
CA GLY A 68 -10.42 23.12 13.26
C GLY A 68 -9.67 22.20 14.21
N VAL A 69 -8.56 21.61 13.75
CA VAL A 69 -7.69 20.78 14.58
C VAL A 69 -6.23 21.23 14.48
N ARG A 70 -5.47 20.98 15.55
CA ARG A 70 -4.03 21.24 15.64
C ARG A 70 -3.28 19.95 15.36
N VAL A 71 -2.27 20.02 14.50
CA VAL A 71 -1.44 18.87 14.14
C VAL A 71 0.03 19.25 14.18
N THR A 72 0.89 18.28 14.48
CA THR A 72 2.34 18.38 14.33
C THR A 72 2.77 17.57 13.13
N PHE A 73 3.59 18.15 12.25
CA PHE A 73 4.14 17.43 11.10
C PHE A 73 5.23 16.45 11.56
N VAL A 74 5.02 15.17 11.30
CA VAL A 74 5.95 14.09 11.66
C VAL A 74 6.84 13.75 10.46
N PHE A 75 6.27 13.77 9.26
CA PHE A 75 6.99 13.49 8.02
C PHE A 75 6.29 14.18 6.85
N GLN A 76 7.07 14.74 5.92
CA GLN A 76 6.50 15.32 4.70
C GLN A 76 7.44 15.09 3.51
N SER A 77 6.87 14.55 2.44
CA SER A 77 7.46 14.38 1.12
C SER A 77 6.54 15.00 0.07
N ARG A 78 6.88 14.82 -1.22
CA ARG A 78 6.02 15.25 -2.33
C ARG A 78 4.67 14.49 -2.36
N TYR A 79 4.63 13.25 -1.90
CA TYR A 79 3.47 12.36 -2.04
C TYR A 79 2.87 11.93 -0.71
N ASP A 80 3.67 11.91 0.35
CA ASP A 80 3.27 11.48 1.69
C ASP A 80 3.45 12.61 2.69
N THR A 81 2.44 12.83 3.52
CA THR A 81 2.46 13.72 4.66
C THR A 81 1.87 12.97 5.83
N VAL A 82 2.64 12.86 6.90
CA VAL A 82 2.23 12.25 8.16
C VAL A 82 2.20 13.33 9.22
N VAL A 83 1.10 13.41 9.95
CA VAL A 83 0.90 14.36 11.04
C VAL A 83 0.41 13.64 12.29
N GLU A 84 0.73 14.19 13.46
CA GLU A 84 0.19 13.77 14.75
C GLU A 84 -0.93 14.75 15.13
N LEU A 85 -2.12 14.26 15.49
CA LEU A 85 -3.21 15.10 15.96
C LEU A 85 -2.95 15.50 17.42
N ILE A 86 -2.83 16.80 17.69
CA ILE A 86 -2.51 17.33 19.01
C ILE A 86 -3.78 17.74 19.77
N GLY A 87 -4.83 18.15 19.05
CA GLY A 87 -6.11 18.48 19.67
C GLY A 87 -7.03 19.28 18.76
N ILE A 88 -8.17 19.67 19.30
CA ILE A 88 -9.17 20.51 18.62
C ILE A 88 -8.82 21.98 18.86
N LYS A 89 -8.99 22.83 17.83
CA LYS A 89 -8.93 24.29 17.98
C LYS A 89 -10.26 24.75 18.58
N ASN A 90 -10.33 24.87 19.90
CA ASN A 90 -11.40 25.64 20.54
C ASN A 90 -11.15 27.13 20.28
N GLY A 91 -12.22 27.90 20.13
CA GLY A 91 -12.18 29.24 19.56
C GLY A 91 -11.36 30.29 20.30
N ASP A 92 -10.80 30.00 21.48
CA ASP A 92 -10.31 31.04 22.40
C ASP A 92 -9.08 30.63 23.25
N GLU A 93 -8.12 29.84 22.74
CA GLU A 93 -6.89 29.54 23.52
C GLU A 93 -5.60 29.70 22.68
N GLU A 94 -4.87 30.77 23.00
CA GLU A 94 -3.48 31.04 22.63
C GLU A 94 -2.52 29.99 23.23
N ASP A 95 -1.34 29.87 22.61
CA ASP A 95 -0.24 28.95 22.95
C ASP A 95 0.03 28.78 24.45
N ASP A 96 0.16 27.52 24.91
CA ASP A 96 1.29 27.16 25.76
C ASP A 96 1.56 25.64 25.76
N ASP A 97 2.81 25.34 26.04
CA ASP A 97 3.55 24.10 25.91
C ASP A 97 3.29 23.10 27.07
N LYS A 98 3.63 21.82 26.82
CA LYS A 98 3.95 20.72 27.76
C LYS A 98 2.87 19.78 28.36
N GLU A 99 3.31 18.51 28.32
CA GLU A 99 3.14 17.37 29.25
C GLU A 99 2.04 16.29 29.05
N LYS A 100 2.56 15.06 28.87
CA LYS A 100 1.93 13.72 29.01
C LYS A 100 1.64 13.40 30.51
N PRO A 101 1.23 12.16 30.87
CA PRO A 101 0.12 11.31 30.41
C PRO A 101 -0.70 10.78 31.62
N LYS A 102 -1.94 10.28 31.49
CA LYS A 102 -2.48 9.21 32.38
C LYS A 102 -3.55 8.31 31.74
N ASP A 103 -3.36 7.03 32.03
CA ASP A 103 -4.19 5.83 31.89
C ASP A 103 -5.71 6.02 31.96
N THR A 104 -6.49 5.25 31.17
CA THR A 104 -7.53 4.32 31.73
C THR A 104 -8.03 3.27 30.69
N LYS A 105 -7.74 2.00 30.98
CA LYS A 105 -8.56 0.76 30.90
C LYS A 105 -9.50 0.51 29.70
N GLU A 106 -9.02 -0.41 28.84
CA GLU A 106 -9.61 -1.71 28.51
C GLU A 106 -11.15 -1.87 28.51
N THR A 107 -11.75 -1.89 27.31
CA THR A 107 -13.01 -2.61 27.05
C THR A 107 -12.90 -3.41 25.75
N THR A 108 -13.11 -4.72 25.89
CA THR A 108 -12.91 -5.78 24.91
C THR A 108 -14.01 -5.82 23.85
N TRP A 109 -13.67 -5.64 22.56
CA TRP A 109 -14.41 -6.20 21.41
C TRP A 109 -13.41 -6.61 20.32
N LYS A 110 -13.55 -7.85 19.83
CA LYS A 110 -12.57 -8.58 19.00
C LYS A 110 -12.52 -8.06 17.56
N PRO A 111 -11.38 -7.53 17.07
CA PRO A 111 -11.15 -7.31 15.66
C PRO A 111 -10.44 -8.51 15.02
N VAL A 112 -10.80 -8.77 13.76
CA VAL A 112 -10.10 -9.67 12.85
C VAL A 112 -8.61 -9.30 12.81
N LEU A 113 -7.77 -10.22 13.31
CA LEU A 113 -6.30 -10.29 13.29
C LEU A 113 -5.56 -8.97 13.06
N LYS A 114 -5.00 -8.41 14.14
CA LYS A 114 -4.06 -7.28 14.07
C LYS A 114 -2.91 -7.65 13.13
N GLN A 115 -2.42 -6.68 12.37
CA GLN A 115 -1.25 -6.87 11.50
C GLN A 115 0.01 -7.33 12.28
N ASP A 116 -0.02 -7.16 13.61
CA ASP A 116 1.00 -7.64 14.54
C ASP A 116 0.95 -9.14 14.88
N ASP A 117 -0.15 -9.84 14.57
CA ASP A 117 -0.33 -11.27 14.92
C ASP A 117 0.02 -12.22 13.75
N ILE A 118 0.49 -11.71 12.61
CA ILE A 118 0.90 -12.56 11.49
C ILE A 118 2.29 -13.11 11.78
N GLU A 119 2.30 -14.34 12.28
CA GLU A 119 3.52 -15.12 12.51
C GLU A 119 4.22 -15.43 11.18
N ILE A 120 5.48 -14.98 11.07
CA ILE A 120 6.36 -15.32 9.95
C ILE A 120 6.99 -16.67 10.26
N SER A 121 6.76 -17.65 9.38
CA SER A 121 7.33 -19.00 9.49
C SER A 121 8.86 -18.98 9.45
N GLU A 122 9.49 -20.00 10.02
CA GLU A 122 10.95 -20.14 9.97
C GLU A 122 11.48 -20.23 8.54
N ASP A 123 10.74 -20.90 7.66
CA ASP A 123 11.02 -20.97 6.22
C ASP A 123 11.12 -19.56 5.59
N LEU A 124 10.16 -18.67 5.87
CA LEU A 124 10.21 -17.30 5.37
C LEU A 124 11.34 -16.50 6.02
N ARG A 125 11.56 -16.65 7.33
CA ARG A 125 12.66 -15.99 8.07
C ARG A 125 14.03 -16.35 7.51
N SER A 126 14.19 -17.59 7.04
CA SER A 126 15.45 -18.07 6.43
C SER A 126 15.89 -17.24 5.21
N HIS A 127 14.96 -16.52 4.56
CA HIS A 127 15.26 -15.65 3.43
C HIS A 127 15.79 -14.26 3.81
N MET A 128 15.85 -13.91 5.11
CA MET A 128 16.31 -12.59 5.56
C MET A 128 17.72 -12.21 5.02
N PRO A 129 18.75 -13.09 5.03
CA PRO A 129 20.05 -12.73 4.49
C PRO A 129 20.02 -12.42 2.98
N SER A 130 19.15 -13.13 2.23
CA SER A 130 18.95 -12.84 0.80
C SER A 130 18.21 -11.51 0.61
N PHE A 131 17.28 -11.20 1.51
CA PHE A 131 16.53 -9.94 1.49
C PHE A 131 17.41 -8.73 1.82
N GLU A 132 18.37 -8.83 2.74
CA GLU A 132 19.31 -7.76 3.04
C GLU A 132 20.17 -7.39 1.82
N ILE A 133 20.72 -8.39 1.14
CA ILE A 133 21.50 -8.18 -0.08
C ILE A 133 20.61 -7.66 -1.21
N TYR A 134 19.38 -8.16 -1.32
CA TYR A 134 18.38 -7.63 -2.24
C TYR A 134 18.13 -6.14 -2.00
N LEU A 135 17.92 -5.73 -0.75
CA LEU A 135 17.72 -4.32 -0.41
C LEU A 135 18.98 -3.49 -0.66
N GLN A 136 20.17 -4.03 -0.38
CA GLN A 136 21.44 -3.41 -0.75
C GLN A 136 21.50 -3.15 -2.26
N THR A 137 21.11 -4.11 -3.10
CA THR A 137 21.03 -3.94 -4.56
C THR A 137 20.12 -2.76 -4.92
N LEU A 138 18.94 -2.66 -4.30
CA LEU A 138 17.98 -1.59 -4.59
C LEU A 138 18.46 -0.22 -4.10
N ILE A 139 19.14 -0.15 -2.96
CA ILE A 139 19.77 1.08 -2.48
C ILE A 139 20.91 1.50 -3.41
N SER A 140 21.75 0.56 -3.84
CA SER A 140 22.81 0.81 -4.82
C SER A 140 22.24 1.31 -6.14
N GLN A 141 21.14 0.72 -6.64
CA GLN A 141 20.42 1.21 -7.82
C GLN A 141 19.85 2.63 -7.63
N ALA A 142 19.41 2.98 -6.42
CA ALA A 142 18.94 4.33 -6.11
C ALA A 142 20.08 5.35 -6.02
N LEU A 143 21.29 4.91 -5.69
CA LEU A 143 22.50 5.73 -5.63
C LEU A 143 23.15 5.89 -7.01
N ASP A 144 23.06 4.86 -7.86
CA ASP A 144 23.52 4.81 -9.25
C ASP A 144 22.52 4.03 -10.12
N ASN A 145 21.92 4.71 -11.11
CA ASN A 145 20.90 4.12 -11.97
C ASN A 145 21.44 3.05 -12.95
N ASN A 146 22.75 2.84 -13.05
CA ASN A 146 23.38 1.79 -13.85
C ASN A 146 23.66 0.50 -13.07
N PHE A 147 23.59 0.51 -11.74
CA PHE A 147 24.04 -0.61 -10.90
C PHE A 147 23.45 -1.97 -11.30
N LEU A 148 22.12 -2.04 -11.48
CA LEU A 148 21.45 -3.28 -11.90
C LEU A 148 21.95 -3.78 -13.26
N MET A 149 22.17 -2.87 -14.21
CA MET A 149 22.68 -3.23 -15.54
C MET A 149 24.07 -3.84 -15.45
N GLU A 150 24.94 -3.25 -14.62
CA GLU A 150 26.32 -3.68 -14.44
C GLU A 150 26.38 -5.07 -13.79
N ILE A 151 25.69 -5.29 -12.67
CA ILE A 151 25.72 -6.59 -11.99
C ILE A 151 25.16 -7.73 -12.86
N TYR A 152 24.17 -7.45 -13.72
CA TYR A 152 23.64 -8.46 -14.65
C TYR A 152 24.57 -8.69 -15.84
N ALA A 153 25.26 -7.66 -16.34
CA ALA A 153 26.23 -7.81 -17.42
C ALA A 153 27.46 -8.61 -16.96
N GLU A 154 27.89 -8.41 -15.71
CA GLU A 154 29.03 -9.09 -15.11
C GLU A 154 28.69 -10.47 -14.52
N ASN A 155 27.40 -10.82 -14.42
CA ASN A 155 26.90 -11.98 -13.67
C ASN A 155 27.47 -12.01 -12.25
N ASP A 156 27.35 -10.90 -11.52
CA ASP A 156 27.79 -10.82 -10.14
C ASP A 156 26.86 -11.67 -9.24
N ASP A 157 27.26 -12.92 -9.03
CA ASP A 157 26.50 -13.92 -8.27
C ASP A 157 26.16 -13.45 -6.84
N TYR A 158 26.98 -12.58 -6.24
CA TYR A 158 26.70 -12.04 -4.91
C TYR A 158 25.36 -11.31 -4.87
N PHE A 159 25.06 -10.51 -5.90
CA PHE A 159 23.78 -9.79 -6.00
C PHE A 159 22.73 -10.55 -6.79
N VAL A 160 23.11 -11.08 -7.97
CA VAL A 160 22.17 -11.66 -8.94
C VAL A 160 21.43 -12.86 -8.36
N GLU A 161 22.13 -13.75 -7.64
CA GLU A 161 21.50 -14.92 -7.04
C GLU A 161 20.47 -14.52 -5.96
N LYS A 162 20.80 -13.54 -5.12
CA LYS A 162 19.91 -13.10 -4.02
C LYS A 162 18.69 -12.35 -4.54
N VAL A 163 18.86 -11.57 -5.61
CA VAL A 163 17.75 -10.95 -6.34
C VAL A 163 16.82 -12.00 -6.93
N LYS A 164 17.39 -13.02 -7.58
CA LYS A 164 16.63 -14.12 -8.16
C LYS A 164 15.78 -14.86 -7.12
N VAL A 165 16.34 -15.16 -5.95
CA VAL A 165 15.61 -15.84 -4.86
C VAL A 165 14.34 -15.08 -4.47
N ILE A 166 14.44 -13.76 -4.23
CA ILE A 166 13.29 -12.95 -3.81
C ILE A 166 12.28 -12.77 -4.95
N ASP A 167 12.75 -12.54 -6.17
CA ASP A 167 11.89 -12.37 -7.35
C ASP A 167 11.12 -13.67 -7.68
N GLU A 168 11.74 -14.85 -7.54
CA GLU A 168 11.08 -16.15 -7.72
C GLU A 168 10.00 -16.42 -6.66
N LEU A 169 10.24 -16.05 -5.40
CA LEU A 169 9.23 -16.17 -4.35
C LEU A 169 8.01 -15.29 -4.62
N ALA A 170 8.22 -14.06 -5.08
CA ALA A 170 7.15 -13.16 -5.49
C ALA A 170 6.37 -13.73 -6.69
N GLU A 171 7.06 -14.26 -7.71
CA GLU A 171 6.45 -14.86 -8.89
C GLU A 171 5.60 -16.09 -8.54
N GLN A 172 6.03 -16.92 -7.58
CA GLN A 172 5.21 -18.04 -7.07
C GLN A 172 3.89 -17.54 -6.48
N ARG A 173 3.91 -16.45 -5.70
CA ARG A 173 2.69 -15.88 -5.10
C ARG A 173 1.81 -15.22 -6.15
N LYS A 174 2.41 -14.54 -7.13
CA LYS A 174 1.70 -14.01 -8.30
C LYS A 174 0.90 -15.11 -9.01
N LYS A 175 1.51 -16.27 -9.28
CA LYS A 175 0.85 -17.44 -9.87
C LYS A 175 -0.31 -17.96 -9.02
N LYS A 176 -0.12 -18.08 -7.70
CA LYS A 176 -1.18 -18.46 -6.76
C LYS A 176 -2.41 -17.55 -6.86
N VAL A 177 -2.24 -16.24 -7.01
CA VAL A 177 -3.39 -15.32 -7.20
C VAL A 177 -4.15 -15.63 -8.49
N ILE A 178 -3.44 -15.89 -9.59
CA ILE A 178 -4.06 -16.24 -10.89
C ILE A 178 -4.78 -17.60 -10.85
N GLU A 179 -4.32 -18.53 -10.03
CA GLU A 179 -5.02 -19.81 -9.82
C GLU A 179 -6.34 -19.63 -9.08
N ILE A 180 -6.47 -18.59 -8.24
CA ILE A 180 -7.71 -18.24 -7.54
C ILE A 180 -8.73 -17.60 -8.51
N VAL A 181 -8.29 -16.83 -9.50
CA VAL A 181 -9.20 -16.04 -10.36
C VAL A 181 -8.79 -16.01 -11.84
N LYS A 182 -9.77 -16.23 -12.72
CA LYS A 182 -9.58 -16.16 -14.17
C LYS A 182 -9.90 -14.76 -14.69
N TRP A 183 -8.88 -13.91 -14.79
CA TRP A 183 -9.00 -12.63 -15.50
C TRP A 183 -8.68 -12.73 -16.98
N ASN A 184 -9.31 -11.87 -17.79
CA ASN A 184 -8.93 -11.69 -19.18
C ASN A 184 -7.53 -11.05 -19.33
N GLU A 185 -6.95 -11.20 -20.52
CA GLU A 185 -5.58 -10.74 -20.80
C GLU A 185 -5.42 -9.22 -20.69
N LYS A 186 -6.42 -8.45 -21.11
CA LYS A 186 -6.34 -6.98 -21.09
C LYS A 186 -6.17 -6.46 -19.66
N PHE A 187 -6.93 -7.00 -18.71
CA PHE A 187 -6.82 -6.64 -17.31
C PHE A 187 -5.48 -7.08 -16.71
N LYS A 188 -5.04 -8.33 -16.99
CA LYS A 188 -3.74 -8.84 -16.54
C LYS A 188 -2.56 -8.01 -17.04
N LYS A 189 -2.50 -7.74 -18.35
CA LYS A 189 -1.45 -6.91 -18.96
C LYS A 189 -1.40 -5.53 -18.32
N SER A 190 -2.55 -4.94 -18.02
CA SER A 190 -2.60 -3.65 -17.33
C SER A 190 -2.05 -3.74 -15.90
N LEU A 191 -2.43 -4.77 -15.14
CA LEU A 191 -1.90 -5.01 -13.79
C LEU A 191 -0.40 -5.31 -13.76
N ASP A 192 0.17 -5.86 -14.83
CA ASP A 192 1.62 -6.10 -14.96
C ASP A 192 2.40 -4.86 -15.39
N THR A 193 1.72 -3.86 -15.97
CA THR A 193 2.33 -2.65 -16.54
C THR A 193 2.37 -1.49 -15.54
N TRP A 194 1.27 -1.27 -14.82
CA TRP A 194 1.08 -0.07 -14.01
C TRP A 194 1.34 -0.36 -12.53
N PRO A 195 2.36 0.28 -11.90
CA PRO A 195 2.82 -0.09 -10.57
C PRO A 195 1.82 0.17 -9.44
N CYS A 196 0.83 1.04 -9.68
CA CYS A 196 -0.10 1.46 -8.64
C CYS A 196 -1.54 1.19 -9.06
N ILE A 197 -2.37 0.85 -8.07
CA ILE A 197 -3.80 0.65 -8.22
C ILE A 197 -4.57 1.42 -7.14
N ASN A 198 -5.67 2.05 -7.54
CA ASN A 198 -6.65 2.66 -6.66
C ASN A 198 -8.01 1.99 -6.88
N VAL A 199 -8.80 1.86 -5.81
CA VAL A 199 -10.14 1.27 -5.88
C VAL A 199 -11.16 2.23 -5.33
N MET A 200 -12.16 2.53 -6.15
CA MET A 200 -13.29 3.37 -5.80
C MET A 200 -14.58 2.57 -5.87
N VAL A 201 -15.63 3.04 -5.20
CA VAL A 201 -16.97 2.48 -5.38
C VAL A 201 -17.46 2.85 -6.78
N SER A 202 -18.00 1.87 -7.51
CA SER A 202 -18.75 2.10 -8.73
C SER A 202 -20.13 1.44 -8.56
N SER A 203 -21.13 1.90 -9.30
CA SER A 203 -22.46 1.31 -9.25
C SER A 203 -22.95 1.22 -10.68
N ASN A 204 -22.82 0.03 -11.27
CA ASN A 204 -23.17 -0.22 -12.65
C ASN A 204 -23.72 -1.65 -12.76
N SER A 205 -24.82 -1.84 -13.49
CA SER A 205 -25.45 -3.16 -13.67
C SER A 205 -24.74 -4.02 -14.74
N ASN A 206 -23.54 -3.61 -15.14
CA ASN A 206 -22.72 -4.33 -16.10
C ASN A 206 -21.96 -5.47 -15.44
N LYS A 207 -21.56 -6.44 -16.26
CA LYS A 207 -20.68 -7.53 -15.82
C LYS A 207 -19.25 -7.01 -15.60
N CYS A 208 -18.57 -7.59 -14.61
CA CYS A 208 -17.19 -7.30 -14.25
C CYS A 208 -16.26 -7.38 -15.47
N GLN A 209 -15.54 -6.30 -15.76
CA GLN A 209 -14.62 -6.20 -16.90
C GLN A 209 -13.35 -7.03 -16.73
N ALA A 210 -13.12 -7.64 -15.55
CA ALA A 210 -11.97 -8.50 -15.27
C ALA A 210 -12.31 -9.98 -15.46
N CYS A 211 -13.32 -10.50 -14.75
CA CYS A 211 -13.71 -11.91 -14.81
C CYS A 211 -14.88 -12.22 -15.76
N GLY A 212 -15.76 -11.25 -16.05
CA GLY A 212 -16.94 -11.45 -16.90
C GLY A 212 -18.12 -12.15 -16.23
N GLU A 213 -18.06 -12.44 -14.93
CA GLU A 213 -19.06 -13.25 -14.22
C GLU A 213 -20.02 -12.42 -13.35
N GLU A 214 -19.47 -11.72 -12.35
CA GLU A 214 -20.20 -10.99 -11.31
C GLU A 214 -20.56 -9.56 -11.73
N GLU A 215 -21.51 -8.93 -11.03
CA GLU A 215 -21.88 -7.52 -11.23
C GLU A 215 -20.76 -6.55 -10.76
N VAL A 216 -20.71 -5.38 -11.40
CA VAL A 216 -19.77 -4.31 -11.06
C VAL A 216 -20.22 -3.57 -9.81
N ASN A 217 -19.31 -3.44 -8.85
CA ASN A 217 -19.50 -2.58 -7.68
C ASN A 217 -18.24 -1.78 -7.28
N LYS A 218 -17.15 -1.93 -8.05
CA LYS A 218 -15.88 -1.21 -7.87
C LYS A 218 -15.35 -0.69 -9.19
N LEU A 219 -14.54 0.35 -9.10
CA LEU A 219 -13.69 0.85 -10.18
C LEU A 219 -12.22 0.70 -9.75
N SER A 220 -11.49 -0.17 -10.43
CA SER A 220 -10.03 -0.28 -10.33
C SER A 220 -9.36 0.67 -11.31
N GLN A 221 -8.67 1.67 -10.78
CA GLN A 221 -7.90 2.65 -11.54
C GLN A 221 -6.40 2.41 -11.35
N LEU A 222 -5.71 2.08 -12.43
CA LEU A 222 -4.28 1.80 -12.50
C LEU A 222 -3.52 3.07 -12.90
N TYR A 223 -2.36 3.30 -12.28
CA TYR A 223 -1.55 4.51 -12.49
C TYR A 223 -0.08 4.27 -12.12
N GLY A 224 0.72 5.35 -12.22
CA GLY A 224 2.16 5.32 -12.01
C GLY A 224 2.95 5.28 -13.31
N GLN A 225 4.28 5.27 -13.22
CA GLN A 225 5.17 5.23 -14.38
C GLN A 225 5.57 3.78 -14.68
N PRO A 226 5.26 3.24 -15.87
CA PRO A 226 5.73 1.91 -16.26
C PRO A 226 7.25 1.84 -16.32
N TYR A 227 7.78 0.65 -16.06
CA TYR A 227 9.20 0.45 -15.86
C TYR A 227 9.65 -0.92 -16.35
N ASN A 228 10.94 -1.06 -16.64
CA ASN A 228 11.56 -2.34 -16.92
C ASN A 228 11.74 -3.13 -15.61
N GLN A 229 11.14 -4.31 -15.50
CA GLN A 229 11.15 -5.09 -14.25
C GLN A 229 12.54 -5.56 -13.81
N GLN A 230 13.47 -5.73 -14.76
CA GLN A 230 14.85 -6.13 -14.46
C GLN A 230 15.69 -4.94 -13.98
N THR A 231 15.60 -3.79 -14.66
CA THR A 231 16.50 -2.64 -14.44
C THR A 231 15.89 -1.51 -13.62
N LEU A 232 14.58 -1.57 -13.36
CA LEU A 232 13.78 -0.57 -12.64
C LEU A 232 13.79 0.84 -13.26
N ARG A 233 14.24 0.95 -14.51
CA ARG A 233 14.18 2.19 -15.28
C ARG A 233 12.79 2.42 -15.82
N SER A 234 12.34 3.67 -15.74
CA SER A 234 11.10 4.12 -16.36
C SER A 234 11.13 3.89 -17.87
N TRP A 235 10.03 3.46 -18.44
CA TRP A 235 9.83 3.50 -19.89
C TRP A 235 9.58 4.93 -20.35
N GLU A 236 10.20 5.34 -21.45
CA GLU A 236 9.99 6.66 -22.04
C GLU A 236 8.66 6.76 -22.77
N THR A 237 8.26 5.66 -23.42
CA THR A 237 6.99 5.53 -24.13
C THR A 237 6.30 4.24 -23.73
N VAL A 238 4.99 4.32 -23.51
CA VAL A 238 4.15 3.16 -23.22
C VAL A 238 3.41 2.82 -24.51
N PRO A 239 3.50 1.58 -25.03
CA PRO A 239 2.73 1.16 -26.19
C PRO A 239 1.23 1.43 -25.97
N SER A 240 0.53 1.94 -26.99
CA SER A 240 -0.88 2.31 -26.87
C SER A 240 -1.79 1.16 -26.42
N GLU A 241 -1.41 -0.07 -26.74
CA GLU A 241 -2.10 -1.29 -26.31
C GLU A 241 -2.13 -1.48 -24.77
N LEU A 242 -1.25 -0.79 -24.04
CA LEU A 242 -1.13 -0.84 -22.58
C LEU A 242 -1.72 0.39 -21.88
N GLU A 243 -2.41 1.29 -22.62
CA GLU A 243 -2.99 2.53 -22.07
C GLU A 243 -4.23 2.31 -21.19
N ALA A 244 -4.87 1.12 -21.26
CA ALA A 244 -6.08 0.84 -20.49
C ALA A 244 -5.77 0.86 -18.98
N LYS A 245 -6.36 1.81 -18.26
CA LYS A 245 -6.11 2.05 -16.83
C LYS A 245 -7.33 1.90 -15.93
N ASN A 246 -8.54 2.02 -16.47
CA ASN A 246 -9.76 2.03 -15.69
C ASN A 246 -10.56 0.76 -16.00
N PHE A 247 -10.90 0.01 -14.97
CA PHE A 247 -11.66 -1.23 -15.07
C PHE A 247 -12.77 -1.27 -14.03
N GLU A 248 -14.01 -1.38 -14.49
CA GLU A 248 -15.16 -1.65 -13.65
C GLU A 248 -15.19 -3.13 -13.27
N VAL A 249 -15.06 -3.43 -11.99
CA VAL A 249 -14.86 -4.81 -11.48
C VAL A 249 -15.77 -5.12 -10.29
N CYS A 250 -15.95 -6.40 -10.01
CA CYS A 250 -16.61 -6.86 -8.78
C CYS A 250 -15.66 -6.81 -7.57
N ASP A 251 -16.20 -6.88 -6.37
CA ASP A 251 -15.45 -6.88 -5.10
C ASP A 251 -14.32 -7.91 -5.08
N ARG A 252 -14.59 -9.14 -5.51
CA ARG A 252 -13.60 -10.22 -5.53
C ARG A 252 -12.42 -9.86 -6.43
N CYS A 253 -12.68 -9.38 -7.64
CA CYS A 253 -11.64 -8.99 -8.58
C CYS A 253 -10.87 -7.77 -8.10
N SER A 254 -11.54 -6.80 -7.47
CA SER A 254 -10.91 -5.62 -6.86
C SER A 254 -9.94 -5.98 -5.73
N ASN A 255 -10.31 -6.91 -4.85
CA ASN A 255 -9.44 -7.33 -3.74
C ASN A 255 -8.23 -8.13 -4.25
N LEU A 256 -8.48 -9.10 -5.14
CA LEU A 256 -7.40 -9.93 -5.70
C LEU A 256 -6.46 -9.12 -6.61
N SER A 257 -6.97 -8.12 -7.36
CA SER A 257 -6.13 -7.29 -8.24
C SER A 257 -5.21 -6.37 -7.45
N GLN A 258 -5.66 -5.82 -6.32
CA GLN A 258 -4.80 -5.06 -5.41
C GLN A 258 -3.65 -5.92 -4.86
N MET A 259 -3.95 -7.16 -4.47
CA MET A 259 -2.94 -8.07 -3.94
C MET A 259 -1.97 -8.54 -5.04
N TYR A 260 -2.49 -8.87 -6.24
CA TYR A 260 -1.67 -9.20 -7.40
C TYR A 260 -0.73 -8.05 -7.77
N ASN A 261 -1.24 -6.82 -7.89
CA ASN A 261 -0.45 -5.64 -8.24
C ASN A 261 0.66 -5.40 -7.20
N LYS A 262 0.33 -5.49 -5.90
CA LYS A 262 1.32 -5.35 -4.82
C LYS A 262 2.45 -6.39 -4.90
N VAL A 263 2.14 -7.65 -5.24
CA VAL A 263 3.17 -8.69 -5.40
C VAL A 263 3.99 -8.46 -6.67
N THR A 264 3.33 -8.16 -7.79
CA THR A 264 3.98 -7.92 -9.09
C THR A 264 4.97 -6.75 -9.05
N HIS A 265 4.62 -5.68 -8.33
CA HIS A 265 5.43 -4.47 -8.27
C HIS A 265 6.24 -4.31 -6.97
N GLN A 266 6.32 -5.36 -6.15
CA GLN A 266 7.01 -5.33 -4.87
C GLN A 266 8.47 -4.82 -4.96
N LYS A 267 9.23 -5.30 -5.95
CA LYS A 267 10.61 -4.85 -6.20
C LYS A 267 10.68 -3.35 -6.46
N TYR A 268 9.75 -2.85 -7.28
CA TYR A 268 9.65 -1.44 -7.63
C TYR A 268 9.23 -0.60 -6.41
N ASP A 269 8.30 -1.08 -5.59
CA ASP A 269 7.89 -0.41 -4.36
C ASP A 269 9.04 -0.27 -3.37
N PHE A 270 9.86 -1.31 -3.21
CA PHE A 270 11.07 -1.23 -2.38
C PHE A 270 12.11 -0.29 -2.97
N TYR A 271 12.35 -0.34 -4.28
CA TYR A 271 13.25 0.61 -4.93
C TYR A 271 12.77 2.06 -4.80
N SER A 272 11.47 2.31 -4.94
CA SER A 272 10.88 3.64 -4.77
C SER A 272 11.07 4.17 -3.34
N GLN A 273 10.94 3.31 -2.34
CA GLN A 273 11.24 3.63 -0.94
C GLN A 273 12.74 3.89 -0.72
N CYS A 274 13.63 3.07 -1.29
CA CYS A 274 15.07 3.29 -1.25
C CYS A 274 15.46 4.63 -1.90
N LYS A 275 14.94 4.90 -3.09
CA LYS A 275 15.17 6.14 -3.85
C LYS A 275 14.72 7.38 -3.09
N SER A 276 13.54 7.32 -2.47
CA SER A 276 13.02 8.40 -1.64
C SER A 276 13.90 8.64 -0.41
N THR A 277 14.34 7.55 0.24
CA THR A 277 15.23 7.62 1.42
C THR A 277 16.60 8.17 1.07
N VAL A 278 17.22 7.68 -0.01
CA VAL A 278 18.50 8.19 -0.54
C VAL A 278 18.39 9.66 -0.91
N THR A 279 17.31 10.06 -1.57
CA THR A 279 17.08 11.47 -1.94
C THR A 279 16.95 12.34 -0.70
N ASN A 280 16.23 11.89 0.32
CA ASN A 280 16.12 12.61 1.59
C ASN A 280 17.48 12.77 2.29
N VAL A 281 18.31 11.73 2.32
CA VAL A 281 19.68 11.83 2.87
C VAL A 281 20.54 12.81 2.05
N ARG A 282 20.45 12.77 0.72
CA ARG A 282 21.19 13.70 -0.14
C ARG A 282 20.77 15.16 0.05
N VAL A 283 19.49 15.41 0.33
CA VAL A 283 18.97 16.76 0.62
C VAL A 283 19.39 17.23 2.01
N THR A 284 19.27 16.38 3.02
CA THR A 284 19.55 16.72 4.43
C THR A 284 21.04 16.67 4.78
N SER A 285 21.85 15.98 4.00
CA SER A 285 23.30 15.85 4.20
C SER A 285 24.05 15.76 2.86
N PRO A 286 24.17 16.88 2.10
CA PRO A 286 24.72 16.86 0.73
C PRO A 286 26.18 16.42 0.62
N SER A 287 26.96 16.55 1.69
CA SER A 287 28.37 16.15 1.73
C SER A 287 28.59 14.67 2.00
N LYS A 288 27.55 13.89 2.33
CA LYS A 288 27.70 12.45 2.58
C LYS A 288 28.03 11.71 1.29
N HIS A 289 29.14 10.96 1.29
CA HIS A 289 29.53 10.09 0.20
C HIS A 289 28.58 8.91 0.03
N THR A 290 28.41 8.45 -1.21
CA THR A 290 27.55 7.31 -1.59
C THR A 290 27.77 6.07 -0.72
N THR A 291 29.02 5.69 -0.46
CA THR A 291 29.37 4.52 0.38
C THR A 291 28.94 4.69 1.83
N THR A 292 29.02 5.92 2.36
CA THR A 292 28.54 6.25 3.70
C THR A 292 27.02 6.20 3.78
N ILE A 293 26.31 6.73 2.77
CA ILE A 293 24.85 6.64 2.68
C ILE A 293 24.41 5.17 2.68
N LEU A 294 25.01 4.34 1.83
CA LEU A 294 24.69 2.93 1.75
C LEU A 294 24.83 2.23 3.11
N ARG A 295 25.99 2.40 3.77
CA ARG A 295 26.26 1.80 5.08
C ARG A 295 25.27 2.29 6.15
N ASP A 296 25.00 3.59 6.22
CA ASP A 296 24.11 4.16 7.22
C ASP A 296 22.65 3.65 7.03
N LEU A 297 22.21 3.46 5.78
CA LEU A 297 20.89 2.88 5.48
C LEU A 297 20.82 1.40 5.79
N LEU A 298 21.89 0.65 5.51
CA LEU A 298 21.96 -0.78 5.84
C LEU A 298 22.10 -1.04 7.35
N ALA A 299 22.57 -0.06 8.12
CA ALA A 299 22.61 -0.14 9.59
C ALA A 299 21.26 0.13 10.26
N ASN A 300 20.21 0.45 9.50
CA ASN A 300 18.88 0.70 10.03
C ASN A 300 18.05 -0.59 10.09
N ASP A 301 18.38 -1.47 11.03
CA ASP A 301 17.74 -2.79 11.20
C ASP A 301 16.21 -2.68 11.29
N HIS A 302 15.70 -1.67 12.00
CA HIS A 302 14.27 -1.47 12.15
C HIS A 302 13.56 -1.21 10.81
N TRP A 303 14.16 -0.40 9.94
CA TRP A 303 13.59 -0.14 8.62
C TRP A 303 13.63 -1.39 7.73
N ILE A 304 14.76 -2.09 7.69
CA ILE A 304 14.93 -3.32 6.90
C ILE A 304 13.91 -4.38 7.36
N MET A 305 13.83 -4.61 8.67
CA MET A 305 12.88 -5.55 9.26
C MET A 305 11.43 -5.15 8.98
N GLY A 306 11.11 -3.86 8.97
CA GLY A 306 9.80 -3.36 8.58
C GLY A 306 9.44 -3.70 7.13
N LEU A 307 10.39 -3.52 6.19
CA LEU A 307 10.19 -3.90 4.79
C LEU A 307 10.04 -5.41 4.62
N PHE A 308 10.89 -6.19 5.28
CA PHE A 308 10.82 -7.65 5.26
C PHE A 308 9.49 -8.17 5.82
N ARG A 309 9.06 -7.65 6.98
CA ARG A 309 7.77 -8.01 7.58
C ARG A 309 6.60 -7.67 6.66
N SER A 310 6.64 -6.52 5.98
CA SER A 310 5.64 -6.11 5.00
C SER A 310 5.55 -7.08 3.80
N MET A 311 6.71 -7.51 3.29
CA MET A 311 6.82 -8.53 2.25
C MET A 311 6.19 -9.85 2.69
N CYS A 312 6.70 -10.43 3.79
CA CYS A 312 6.22 -11.71 4.32
C CYS A 312 4.72 -11.67 4.61
N THR A 313 4.22 -10.59 5.21
CA THR A 313 2.79 -10.40 5.48
C THR A 313 1.96 -10.46 4.20
N THR A 314 2.44 -9.84 3.12
CA THR A 314 1.75 -9.85 1.83
C THR A 314 1.73 -11.26 1.25
N TRP A 315 2.85 -11.97 1.29
CA TRP A 315 2.95 -13.35 0.81
C TRP A 315 2.10 -14.32 1.61
N ILE A 316 2.07 -14.20 2.94
CA ILE A 316 1.24 -15.04 3.82
C ILE A 316 -0.25 -14.84 3.51
N LYS A 317 -0.69 -13.59 3.24
CA LYS A 317 -2.08 -13.32 2.84
C LYS A 317 -2.44 -14.02 1.52
N VAL A 318 -1.54 -13.98 0.53
CA VAL A 318 -1.72 -14.72 -0.74
C VAL A 318 -1.81 -16.21 -0.49
N ASP A 319 -0.88 -16.75 0.30
CA ASP A 319 -0.80 -18.19 0.58
C ASP A 319 -2.06 -18.70 1.29
N ARG A 320 -2.60 -17.94 2.25
CA ARG A 320 -3.88 -18.26 2.92
C ARG A 320 -5.06 -18.25 1.95
N LEU A 321 -5.20 -17.22 1.12
CA LEU A 321 -6.29 -17.13 0.14
C LEU A 321 -6.24 -18.28 -0.88
N HIS A 322 -5.04 -18.71 -1.26
CA HIS A 322 -4.85 -19.86 -2.17
C HIS A 322 -5.21 -21.19 -1.49
N GLN A 323 -4.82 -21.38 -0.22
CA GLN A 323 -5.19 -22.54 0.58
C GLN A 323 -6.71 -22.65 0.78
N GLU A 324 -7.39 -21.54 1.03
CA GLU A 324 -8.86 -21.49 1.15
C GLU A 324 -9.54 -21.88 -0.17
N HIS A 325 -9.04 -21.36 -1.30
CA HIS A 325 -9.55 -21.68 -2.63
C HIS A 325 -9.37 -23.17 -3.00
N THR A 326 -8.19 -23.72 -2.74
CA THR A 326 -7.89 -25.14 -3.02
C THR A 326 -8.74 -26.07 -2.16
N THR A 327 -8.86 -25.80 -0.86
CA THR A 327 -9.70 -26.59 0.06
C THR A 327 -11.19 -26.58 -0.36
N THR A 328 -11.71 -25.42 -0.76
CA THR A 328 -13.10 -25.29 -1.23
C THR A 328 -13.36 -26.11 -2.48
N ASN A 329 -12.43 -26.10 -3.45
CA ASN A 329 -12.55 -26.86 -4.70
C ASN A 329 -12.40 -28.38 -4.50
N THR A 330 -11.59 -28.83 -3.54
CA THR A 330 -11.48 -30.25 -3.21
C THR A 330 -12.80 -30.76 -2.61
N ASN A 331 -13.42 -30.00 -1.71
CA ASN A 331 -14.67 -30.38 -1.06
C ASN A 331 -15.87 -30.42 -2.02
N THR A 332 -15.95 -29.52 -3.01
CA THR A 332 -16.98 -29.57 -4.06
C THR A 332 -16.83 -30.79 -4.98
N ASN A 333 -15.59 -31.20 -5.30
CA ASN A 333 -15.34 -32.39 -6.12
C ASN A 333 -15.63 -33.72 -5.38
N THR A 334 -15.49 -33.78 -4.05
CA THR A 334 -15.90 -34.96 -3.27
C THR A 334 -17.43 -35.10 -3.14
N ASN A 335 -18.16 -33.98 -3.09
CA ASN A 335 -19.63 -33.99 -2.98
C ASN A 335 -20.33 -34.29 -4.32
N THR A 336 -19.73 -33.98 -5.47
CA THR A 336 -20.28 -34.36 -6.78
C THR A 336 -20.10 -35.85 -7.08
N ASN A 337 -19.05 -36.49 -6.55
CA ASN A 337 -18.83 -37.94 -6.70
C ASN A 337 -19.70 -38.81 -5.79
N THR A 338 -20.39 -38.24 -4.81
CA THR A 338 -21.31 -38.99 -3.92
C THR A 338 -22.77 -38.96 -4.41
N GLN A 339 -23.13 -38.08 -5.35
CA GLN A 339 -24.50 -38.00 -5.91
C GLN A 339 -24.72 -38.82 -7.20
N THR A 340 -23.69 -39.46 -7.75
CA THR A 340 -23.81 -40.28 -8.97
C THR A 340 -24.05 -41.77 -8.71
N ASN A 341 -24.13 -42.22 -7.46
CA ASN A 341 -24.29 -43.65 -7.11
C ASN A 341 -25.70 -44.08 -6.63
N ASP A 342 -26.74 -43.24 -6.75
CA ASP A 342 -28.08 -43.60 -6.25
C ASP A 342 -29.21 -43.39 -7.29
N LYS A 343 -28.98 -43.85 -8.53
CA LYS A 343 -30.05 -44.08 -9.51
C LYS A 343 -29.85 -45.42 -10.20
N GLY A 344 -30.14 -46.48 -9.48
CA GLY A 344 -30.27 -47.81 -10.07
C GLY A 344 -30.61 -48.85 -9.02
N HIS A 345 -31.89 -49.00 -8.71
CA HIS A 345 -32.62 -50.27 -8.53
C HIS A 345 -33.94 -50.00 -7.80
N THR A 346 -35.03 -49.84 -8.54
CA THR A 346 -36.20 -50.75 -8.47
C THR A 346 -37.17 -50.44 -9.60
#